data_AF-A0A5C5TE59-F1
#
_entry.id   AF-A0A5C5TE59-F1
#
_cell.length_a   1.000
_cell.length_b   1.000
_cell.length_c   1.000
_cell.angle_alpha   90.00
_cell.angle_beta   90.00
_cell.angle_gamma   90.00
#
_symmetry.space_group_name_H-M   'P 1'
#
loop_
_entity.id
_entity.type
_entity.pdbx_description
1 polymer ?
#
loop_
_entity_poly.entity_id
_entity_poly.type
_entity_poly.pdbx_seq_one_letter_code
_entity_poly.pdbx_strand_id
1 'polypeptide(L)'
;MSERGQFIRPALWGIGTGPEKLLSVAQAEEAVAAWLDQTPDQPRYAEERERLLALRQILRNTGPVPSPAEVQSVKLAIKGFVRFVRLRDARRQAAYSSHRETSRP
;
A
#
# COMPACT_ATOMS: atom_id res chain seq x y z
N MET A 1 -24.82 7.36 1.52
CA MET A 1 -24.44 5.95 1.72
C MET A 1 -23.24 5.95 2.65
N SER A 2 -23.29 5.27 3.80
CA SER A 2 -22.14 5.18 4.70
C SER A 2 -21.06 4.32 4.04
N GLU A 3 -19.90 4.89 3.74
CA GLU A 3 -18.78 4.12 3.18
C GLU A 3 -18.35 3.04 4.19
N ARG A 4 -18.16 1.82 3.68
CA ARG A 4 -17.80 0.65 4.48
C ARG A 4 -16.49 0.87 5.23
N GLY A 5 -16.55 0.77 6.57
CA GLY A 5 -15.38 0.84 7.43
C GLY A 5 -14.66 2.19 7.37
N GLN A 6 -15.38 3.28 7.61
CA GLN A 6 -14.76 4.61 7.74
C GLN A 6 -13.67 4.62 8.81
N PHE A 7 -12.53 5.21 8.46
CA PHE A 7 -11.46 5.45 9.42
C PHE A 7 -11.72 6.75 10.20
N ILE A 8 -11.65 6.69 11.53
CA ILE A 8 -11.76 7.89 12.40
C ILE A 8 -10.73 8.97 12.00
N ARG A 9 -9.54 8.54 11.59
CA ARG A 9 -8.53 9.39 10.96
C ARG A 9 -8.09 8.73 9.65
N PRO A 10 -7.94 9.48 8.55
CA PRO A 10 -7.51 8.90 7.28
C PRO A 10 -6.21 8.09 7.42
N ALA A 11 -6.11 6.98 6.70
CA ALA A 11 -4.88 6.20 6.58
C ALA A 11 -4.03 6.80 5.45
N LEU A 12 -2.71 6.90 5.66
CA LEU A 12 -1.80 7.33 4.60
C LEU A 12 -1.66 6.21 3.56
N TRP A 13 -1.67 6.57 2.29
CA TRP A 13 -1.35 5.69 1.17
C TRP A 13 -0.17 6.28 0.39
N GLY A 14 -0.43 7.24 -0.50
CA GLY A 14 0.62 8.03 -1.17
C GLY A 14 1.66 7.18 -1.90
N ILE A 15 1.24 6.04 -2.45
CA ILE A 15 2.06 5.11 -3.23
C ILE A 15 1.29 4.68 -4.49
N GLY A 16 1.98 4.56 -5.63
CA GLY A 16 1.33 4.36 -6.94
C GLY A 16 0.40 5.52 -7.32
N THR A 17 -0.64 5.24 -8.11
CA THR A 17 -1.63 6.26 -8.54
C THR A 17 -2.84 6.39 -7.60
N GLY A 18 -2.80 5.76 -6.42
CA GLY A 18 -3.88 5.87 -5.44
C GLY A 18 -3.92 7.26 -4.80
N PRO A 19 -4.99 7.59 -4.06
CA PRO A 19 -5.08 8.85 -3.32
C PRO A 19 -3.97 8.94 -2.25
N GLU A 20 -3.64 10.15 -1.81
CA GLU A 20 -2.66 10.35 -0.73
C GLU A 20 -3.16 9.77 0.61
N LYS A 21 -4.48 9.85 0.82
CA LYS A 21 -5.16 9.44 2.05
C LYS A 21 -6.37 8.58 1.72
N LEU A 22 -6.56 7.52 2.50
CA LEU A 22 -7.71 6.62 2.43
C LEU A 22 -8.66 6.95 3.58
N LEU A 23 -9.94 7.15 3.25
CA LEU A 23 -10.98 7.51 4.20
C LEU A 23 -11.74 6.30 4.74
N SER A 24 -11.71 5.18 4.02
CA SER A 24 -12.47 3.97 4.34
C SER A 24 -11.79 2.69 3.86
N VAL A 25 -12.25 1.54 4.37
CA VAL A 25 -11.82 0.20 3.89
C VAL A 25 -12.16 0.03 2.40
N ALA A 26 -13.30 0.55 1.94
CA ALA A 26 -13.68 0.53 0.53
C ALA A 26 -12.67 1.26 -0.37
N GLN A 27 -12.29 2.49 0.00
CA GLN A 27 -11.25 3.22 -0.73
C GLN A 27 -9.90 2.51 -0.71
N ALA A 28 -9.56 1.82 0.39
CA ALA A 28 -8.34 1.03 0.45
C ALA A 28 -8.35 -0.13 -0.56
N GLU A 29 -9.49 -0.80 -0.76
CA GLU A 29 -9.61 -1.84 -1.79
C GLU A 29 -9.43 -1.30 -3.20
N GLU A 30 -10.04 -0.16 -3.51
CA GLU A 30 -9.90 0.50 -4.80
C GLU A 30 -8.45 0.90 -5.07
N ALA A 31 -7.77 1.48 -4.07
CA ALA A 31 -6.36 1.87 -4.18
C ALA A 31 -5.44 0.65 -4.39
N VAL A 32 -5.72 -0.45 -3.70
CA VAL A 32 -5.00 -1.72 -3.86
C VAL A 32 -5.23 -2.33 -5.25
N ALA A 33 -6.47 -2.31 -5.75
CA ALA A 33 -6.79 -2.81 -7.09
C ALA A 33 -6.07 -1.98 -8.17
N ALA A 34 -6.16 -0.66 -8.10
CA ALA A 34 -5.50 0.25 -9.04
C ALA A 34 -3.98 0.02 -9.07
N TRP A 35 -3.35 -0.20 -7.92
CA TRP A 35 -1.91 -0.49 -7.86
C TRP A 35 -1.56 -1.85 -8.47
N LEU A 36 -2.36 -2.88 -8.22
CA LEU A 36 -2.15 -4.23 -8.80
C LEU A 36 -2.31 -4.24 -10.32
N ASP A 37 -3.21 -3.42 -10.86
CA ASP A 37 -3.44 -3.29 -12.30
C ASP A 37 -2.28 -2.59 -13.00
N GLN A 38 -1.63 -1.65 -12.33
CA GLN A 38 -0.52 -0.87 -12.89
C GLN A 38 0.86 -1.46 -12.65
N THR A 39 0.97 -2.42 -11.74
CA THR A 39 2.25 -3.06 -11.44
C THR A 39 2.34 -4.39 -12.18
N PRO A 40 3.01 -4.43 -13.35
CA PRO A 40 3.16 -5.65 -14.12
C PRO A 40 3.91 -6.70 -13.31
N ASP A 41 3.62 -7.97 -13.59
CA ASP A 41 4.25 -9.13 -12.96
C ASP A 41 5.71 -9.24 -13.41
N GLN A 42 6.55 -8.43 -12.77
CA GLN A 42 7.98 -8.33 -13.04
C GLN A 42 8.73 -8.72 -11.76
N PRO A 43 9.86 -9.44 -11.86
CA PRO A 43 10.64 -9.86 -10.70
C PRO A 43 11.00 -8.70 -9.76
N ARG A 44 11.22 -7.50 -10.32
CA ARG A 44 11.53 -6.29 -9.55
C ARG A 44 10.41 -5.82 -8.61
N TYR A 45 9.17 -6.28 -8.78
CA TYR A 45 8.01 -5.93 -7.96
C TYR A 45 7.35 -7.13 -7.25
N ALA A 46 7.95 -8.32 -7.34
CA ALA A 46 7.35 -9.56 -6.83
C ALA A 46 6.96 -9.47 -5.35
N GLU A 47 7.85 -9.01 -4.47
CA GLU A 47 7.56 -8.90 -3.03
C GLU A 47 6.51 -7.81 -2.71
N GLU A 48 6.52 -6.67 -3.42
CA GLU A 48 5.47 -5.66 -3.27
C GLU A 48 4.11 -6.25 -3.65
N ARG A 49 4.07 -6.99 -4.77
CA ARG A 49 2.85 -7.63 -5.26
C ARG A 49 2.34 -8.67 -4.28
N GLU A 50 3.22 -9.53 -3.74
CA GLU A 50 2.85 -10.52 -2.72
C GLU A 50 2.23 -9.87 -1.48
N ARG A 51 2.90 -8.85 -0.92
CA ARG A 51 2.40 -8.12 0.25
C ARG A 51 1.10 -7.39 -0.03
N LEU A 52 0.93 -6.87 -1.24
CA LEU A 52 -0.28 -6.18 -1.65
C LEU A 52 -1.45 -7.16 -1.85
N LEU A 53 -1.19 -8.37 -2.36
CA LEU A 53 -2.18 -9.45 -2.42
C LEU A 53 -2.61 -9.88 -1.02
N ALA A 54 -1.68 -9.97 -0.07
CA ALA A 54 -2.00 -10.22 1.34
C ALA A 54 -2.87 -9.09 1.93
N LEU A 55 -2.54 -7.82 1.65
CA LEU A 55 -3.35 -6.67 2.06
C LEU A 55 -4.76 -6.73 1.46
N ARG A 56 -4.89 -7.07 0.17
CA ARG A 56 -6.18 -7.26 -0.49
C ARG A 56 -7.03 -8.33 0.20
N GLN A 57 -6.41 -9.43 0.64
CA GLN A 57 -7.12 -10.48 1.35
C GLN A 57 -7.65 -10.00 2.71
N ILE A 58 -6.85 -9.24 3.46
CA ILE A 58 -7.27 -8.64 4.74
C ILE A 58 -8.48 -7.71 4.55
N LEU A 59 -8.44 -6.86 3.51
CA LEU A 59 -9.53 -5.94 3.18
C LEU A 59 -10.83 -6.65 2.77
N ARG A 60 -10.72 -7.79 2.08
CA ARG A 60 -11.89 -8.59 1.70
C ARG A 60 -12.50 -9.34 2.89
N ASN A 61 -11.66 -9.76 3.83
CA ASN A 61 -12.08 -10.50 5.01
C ASN A 61 -12.80 -9.65 6.06
N THR A 62 -12.77 -8.31 5.95
CA THR A 62 -13.38 -7.41 6.94
C THR A 62 -14.91 -7.29 6.82
N GLY A 63 -15.53 -7.95 5.84
CA GLY A 63 -16.98 -8.00 5.68
C GLY A 63 -17.62 -6.65 5.32
N PRO A 64 -18.95 -6.61 5.13
CA PRO A 64 -19.68 -5.40 4.73
C PRO A 64 -19.86 -4.38 5.87
N VAL A 65 -19.77 -4.80 7.12
CA VAL A 65 -19.89 -3.94 8.31
C VAL A 65 -18.76 -4.33 9.27
N PRO A 66 -17.53 -3.79 9.07
CA PRO A 66 -16.39 -4.16 9.89
C PRO A 66 -16.52 -3.63 11.30
N SER A 67 -16.14 -4.45 12.28
CA SER A 67 -15.97 -4.05 13.67
C SER A 67 -14.85 -3.00 13.84
N PRO A 68 -14.83 -2.24 14.95
CA PRO A 68 -13.75 -1.29 15.21
C PRO A 68 -12.35 -1.93 15.24
N ALA A 69 -12.24 -3.17 15.75
CA ALA A 69 -10.97 -3.90 15.80
C ALA A 69 -10.47 -4.27 14.39
N GLU A 70 -11.38 -4.66 13.52
CA GLU A 70 -11.13 -4.93 12.11
C GLU A 70 -10.67 -3.69 11.34
N VAL A 71 -11.35 -2.56 11.52
CA VAL A 71 -10.95 -1.27 10.93
C VAL A 71 -9.55 -0.87 11.38
N GLN A 72 -9.22 -1.08 12.66
CA GLN A 72 -7.89 -0.78 13.19
C GLN A 72 -6.82 -1.74 12.65
N SER A 73 -7.14 -3.03 12.52
CA SER A 73 -6.26 -4.03 11.93
C SER A 73 -5.93 -3.69 10.47
N VAL A 74 -6.95 -3.35 9.66
CA VAL A 74 -6.77 -2.86 8.29
C VAL A 74 -5.84 -1.65 8.25
N LYS A 75 -6.06 -0.68 9.13
CA LYS A 75 -5.25 0.53 9.18
C LYS A 75 -3.77 0.25 9.51
N LEU A 76 -3.50 -0.72 10.39
CA LEU A 76 -2.15 -1.17 10.69
C LEU A 76 -1.51 -1.90 9.50
N ALA A 77 -2.27 -2.74 8.79
CA ALA A 77 -1.80 -3.42 7.59
C ALA A 77 -1.43 -2.43 6.48
N ILE A 78 -2.28 -1.43 6.22
CA ILE A 78 -2.00 -0.34 5.27
C ILE A 78 -0.70 0.39 5.66
N LYS A 79 -0.58 0.79 6.93
CA LYS A 79 0.62 1.48 7.43
C LYS A 79 1.88 0.64 7.26
N GLY A 80 1.81 -0.67 7.52
CA GLY A 80 2.91 -1.61 7.35
C GLY A 80 3.35 -1.71 5.89
N PHE A 81 2.39 -1.81 4.97
CA PHE A 81 2.66 -1.87 3.53
C PHE A 81 3.30 -0.57 3.01
N VAL A 82 2.75 0.60 3.35
CA VAL A 82 3.30 1.90 2.93
C VAL A 82 4.73 2.09 3.46
N ARG A 83 4.99 1.69 4.71
CA ARG A 83 6.36 1.74 5.28
C ARG A 83 7.31 0.83 4.49
N PHE A 84 6.87 -0.36 4.12
CA PHE A 84 7.66 -1.28 3.32
C PHE A 84 8.02 -0.69 1.95
N VAL A 85 7.04 -0.16 1.21
CA VAL A 85 7.27 0.46 -0.11
C VAL A 85 8.26 1.62 0.00
N ARG A 86 8.07 2.52 0.96
CA ARG A 86 8.98 3.66 1.18
C ARG A 86 10.42 3.24 1.50
N LEU A 87 10.60 2.20 2.32
CA LEU A 87 11.93 1.66 2.63
C LEU A 87 12.61 1.07 1.39
N ARG A 88 11.83 0.40 0.53
CA ARG A 88 12.35 -0.17 -0.70
C ARG A 88 12.73 0.90 -1.72
N ASP A 89 11.90 1.93 -1.88
CA ASP A 89 12.20 3.05 -2.77
C ASP A 89 13.44 3.82 -2.30
N ALA A 90 13.59 4.04 -0.99
CA ALA A 90 14.81 4.63 -0.43
C ALA A 90 16.05 3.78 -0.72
N ARG A 91 15.95 2.44 -0.61
CA ARG A 91 17.06 1.53 -0.98
C ARG A 91 17.40 1.59 -2.46
N ARG A 92 16.39 1.63 -3.34
CA ARG A 92 16.60 1.77 -4.80
C ARG A 92 17.29 3.10 -5.14
N GLN A 93 16.86 4.19 -4.51
CA GLN A 93 17.47 5.51 -4.69
C GLN A 93 18.92 5.54 -4.20
N ALA A 94 19.21 4.96 -3.03
CA ALA A 94 20.58 4.86 -2.50
C ALA A 94 21.51 4.05 -3.42
N ALA A 95 21.02 2.91 -3.94
CA ALA A 95 21.77 2.09 -4.89
C ALA A 95 22.05 2.82 -6.22
N TYR A 96 21.15 3.69 -6.66
CA TYR A 96 21.37 4.51 -7.85
C TYR A 96 22.39 5.63 -7.62
N SER A 97 22.32 6.29 -6.45
CA SER A 97 23.27 7.34 -6.06
C SER A 97 24.70 6.81 -5.92
N SER A 98 24.89 5.64 -5.30
CA SER A 98 26.22 5.02 -5.16
C SER A 98 26.82 4.58 -6.51
N HIS A 99 25.98 4.18 -7.46
CA HIS A 99 26.43 3.82 -8.81
C HIS A 99 26.88 5.06 -9.62
N ARG A 100 26.27 6.22 -9.37
CA ARG A 100 26.61 7.48 -10.04
C ARG A 100 27.90 8.11 -9.50
N GLU A 101 28.21 7.88 -8.23
CA GLU A 101 29.40 8.40 -7.56
C GLU A 101 30.68 7.61 -7.93
N THR A 102 30.54 6.30 -8.14
CA THR A 102 31.62 5.43 -8.65
C THR A 102 31.91 5.59 -10.15
N SER A 103 31.03 6.27 -10.88
CA SER A 103 31.14 6.49 -12.34
C SER A 103 31.58 7.91 -12.72
N ARG A 104 31.99 8.74 -11.74
CA ARG A 104 32.60 10.05 -12.01
C ARG A 104 34.11 9.86 -12.24
N PRO A 105 34.63 10.17 -13.44
CA PRO A 105 36.07 10.14 -13.74
C PRO A 105 36.84 11.27 -13.05
#